data_AF-A0AAW0L074-F1
#
_entry.id   AF-A0AAW0L074-F1
#
_cell.length_a   1.000
_cell.length_b   1.000
_cell.length_c   1.000
_cell.angle_alpha   90.00
_cell.angle_beta   90.00
_cell.angle_gamma   90.00
#
_symmetry.space_group_name_H-M   'P 1'
#
loop_
_entity.id
_entity.type
_entity.pdbx_description
1 polymer ?
#
loop_
_entity_poly.entity_id
_entity_poly.type
_entity_poly.pdbx_seq_one_letter_code
_entity_poly.pdbx_strand_id
1 'polypeptide(L)'
;MCVRVNIDISQPLCRGHLVNVRDSQTLWISFKYERMSNFCYWCGVTNHDEKDCRMWVSSQGTLKEDQQYGAWLWATTEWFQVSYVVQNKST
;
A
#
# COMPACT_ATOMS: atom_id res chain seq x y z
N MET A 1 14.07 16.74 -4.88
CA MET A 1 14.16 16.91 -3.41
C MET A 1 13.68 15.63 -2.77
N CYS A 2 14.43 15.07 -1.81
CA CYS A 2 14.05 13.85 -1.09
C CYS A 2 13.81 14.21 0.37
N VAL A 3 12.75 13.66 0.97
CA VAL A 3 12.42 13.88 2.39
C VAL A 3 12.56 12.55 3.12
N ARG A 4 13.21 12.56 4.29
CA ARG A 4 13.28 11.41 5.19
C ARG A 4 12.19 11.53 6.24
N VAL A 5 11.46 10.45 6.46
CA VAL A 5 10.37 10.37 7.45
C VAL A 5 10.59 9.16 8.34
N ASN A 6 10.15 9.26 9.60
CA ASN A 6 10.11 8.11 10.51
C ASN A 6 8.72 7.46 10.41
N ILE A 7 8.69 6.15 10.21
CA ILE A 7 7.46 5.38 10.03
C ILE A 7 7.44 4.27 11.08
N ASP A 8 6.31 4.13 11.77
CA ASP A 8 6.09 3.03 12.70
C ASP A 8 5.80 1.73 11.94
N ILE A 9 6.75 0.80 11.99
CA ILE A 9 6.69 -0.49 11.30
C ILE A 9 5.72 -1.48 11.94
N SER A 10 5.20 -1.19 13.14
CA SER A 10 4.16 -2.00 13.78
C SER A 10 2.77 -1.72 13.18
N GLN A 11 2.64 -0.63 12.43
CA GLN A 11 1.41 -0.24 11.76
C GLN A 11 1.36 -0.76 10.31
N PRO A 12 0.15 -1.00 9.78
CA PRO A 12 0.00 -1.36 8.38
C PRO A 12 0.55 -0.30 7.44
N LEU A 13 1.18 -0.74 6.35
CA LEU A 13 1.68 0.15 5.31
C LEU A 13 0.56 1.01 4.71
N CYS A 14 0.84 2.29 4.51
CA CYS A 14 -0.10 3.18 3.86
C CYS A 14 -0.23 2.80 2.38
N ARG A 15 -1.46 2.49 1.95
CA ARG A 15 -1.77 2.10 0.55
C ARG A 15 -1.97 3.30 -0.37
N GLY A 16 -2.35 4.42 0.23
CA GLY A 16 -2.57 5.66 -0.46
C GLY A 16 -3.18 6.70 0.46
N HIS A 17 -3.30 7.91 -0.06
CA HIS A 17 -3.83 9.04 0.69
C HIS A 17 -4.79 9.86 -0.17
N LEU A 18 -5.85 10.35 0.45
CA LEU A 18 -6.75 11.33 -0.16
C LEU A 18 -6.13 12.71 -0.02
N VAL A 19 -5.82 13.34 -1.15
CA VAL A 19 -5.30 14.71 -1.18
C VAL A 19 -6.36 15.63 -1.75
N ASN A 20 -6.65 16.71 -1.03
CA ASN A 20 -7.47 17.79 -1.55
C ASN A 20 -6.60 18.69 -2.43
N VAL A 21 -6.87 18.68 -3.73
CA VAL A 21 -6.27 19.62 -4.68
C VAL A 21 -7.14 20.88 -4.67
N ARG A 22 -6.53 22.04 -4.92
CA ARG A 22 -7.27 23.30 -5.08
C ARG A 22 -8.36 23.09 -6.15
N ASP A 23 -9.54 23.67 -5.93
CA ASP A 23 -10.76 23.51 -6.74
C ASP A 23 -11.65 22.30 -6.40
N SER A 24 -11.66 21.88 -5.13
CA SER A 24 -12.64 20.93 -4.55
C SER A 24 -12.52 19.48 -5.03
N GLN A 25 -11.45 19.14 -5.73
CA GLN A 25 -11.21 17.78 -6.19
C GLN A 25 -10.40 17.00 -5.14
N THR A 26 -10.95 15.89 -4.67
CA THR A 26 -10.22 14.92 -3.86
C THR A 26 -9.59 13.87 -4.78
N LEU A 27 -8.27 13.74 -4.74
CA LEU A 27 -7.51 12.75 -5.49
C LEU A 27 -7.03 11.64 -4.57
N TRP A 28 -7.24 10.38 -4.95
CA TRP A 28 -6.58 9.25 -4.32
C TRP A 28 -5.19 9.05 -4.91
N ILE A 29 -4.15 9.17 -4.07
CA ILE A 29 -2.77 8.92 -4.47
C ILE A 29 -2.35 7.56 -3.92
N SER A 30 -2.09 6.60 -4.81
CA SER A 30 -1.59 5.28 -4.42
C SER A 30 -0.10 5.32 -4.11
N PHE A 31 0.31 4.65 -3.03
CA PHE A 31 1.71 4.62 -2.59
C PHE A 31 2.43 3.38 -3.10
N LYS A 32 3.72 3.55 -3.37
CA LYS A 32 4.66 2.48 -3.73
C LYS A 32 5.95 2.64 -2.97
N TYR A 33 6.52 1.51 -2.57
CA TYR A 33 7.66 1.46 -1.70
C TYR A 33 8.84 0.78 -2.40
N GLU A 34 9.99 1.44 -2.34
CA GLU A 34 11.26 0.90 -2.79
C GLU A 34 11.99 0.22 -1.63
N ARG A 35 12.74 -0.84 -1.92
CA ARG A 35 13.63 -1.54 -0.96
C ARG A 35 12.90 -2.04 0.31
N MET A 36 11.63 -2.40 0.15
CA MET A 36 10.79 -2.93 1.22
C MET A 36 11.16 -4.38 1.55
N SER A 37 11.19 -4.73 2.84
CA SER A 37 11.32 -6.12 3.31
C SER A 37 10.03 -6.91 3.07
N ASN A 38 10.04 -8.22 3.32
CA ASN A 38 8.80 -9.00 3.37
C ASN A 38 7.83 -8.38 4.38
N PHE A 39 6.54 -8.32 4.01
CA PHE A 39 5.46 -7.83 4.84
C PHE A 39 4.25 -8.74 4.71
N CYS A 40 3.37 -8.72 5.70
CA CYS A 40 2.19 -9.58 5.71
C CYS A 40 1.10 -9.06 4.75
N TYR A 41 0.67 -9.88 3.79
CA TYR A 41 -0.33 -9.46 2.80
C TYR A 41 -1.76 -9.34 3.37
N TRP A 42 -2.00 -9.91 4.55
CA TRP A 42 -3.28 -9.79 5.25
C TRP A 42 -3.44 -8.47 6.00
N CYS A 43 -2.41 -8.06 6.75
CA CYS A 43 -2.50 -6.93 7.67
C CYS A 43 -1.57 -5.76 7.31
N GLY A 44 -0.68 -5.92 6.33
CA GLY A 44 0.20 -4.86 5.83
C GLY A 44 1.39 -4.51 6.71
N VAL A 45 1.65 -5.27 7.78
CA VAL A 45 2.72 -5.01 8.75
C VAL A 45 4.01 -5.74 8.34
N THR A 46 5.17 -5.11 8.53
CA THR A 46 6.48 -5.67 8.12
C THR A 46 7.13 -6.57 9.18
N ASN A 47 6.56 -6.65 10.38
CA ASN A 47 7.15 -7.33 11.53
C ASN A 47 6.87 -8.84 11.59
N HIS A 48 6.05 -9.40 10.71
CA HIS A 48 5.71 -10.82 10.70
C HIS A 48 5.33 -11.30 9.30
N ASP A 49 5.37 -12.62 9.10
CA ASP A 49 4.92 -13.26 7.87
C ASP A 49 3.41 -13.62 7.92
N GLU A 50 2.90 -14.27 6.88
CA GLU A 50 1.48 -14.64 6.84
C GLU A 50 1.09 -15.68 7.91
N LYS A 51 1.99 -16.58 8.30
CA LYS A 51 1.70 -17.68 9.25
C LYS A 51 1.57 -17.18 10.67
N ASP A 52 2.37 -16.17 11.02
CA ASP A 52 2.34 -15.52 12.33
C ASP A 52 1.29 -14.40 12.41
N CYS A 53 0.57 -14.14 11.32
CA CYS A 53 -0.46 -13.10 11.31
C CYS A 53 -1.62 -13.49 12.22
N ARG A 54 -1.95 -12.61 13.17
CA ARG A 54 -3.10 -12.82 14.07
C ARG A 54 -4.40 -13.10 13.30
N MET A 55 -4.60 -12.44 12.15
CA MET A 55 -5.78 -12.70 11.32
C MET A 55 -5.77 -14.14 10.79
N TRP A 56 -4.64 -14.58 10.23
CA TRP A 56 -4.44 -15.95 9.76
C TRP A 56 -4.67 -16.98 10.86
N VAL A 57 -3.98 -16.83 12.00
CA VAL A 57 -4.08 -17.74 13.15
C VAL A 57 -5.52 -17.83 13.67
N SER A 58 -6.22 -16.69 13.79
CA SER A 58 -7.61 -16.66 14.26
C SER A 58 -8.58 -17.35 13.30
N SER A 59 -8.25 -17.40 12.01
CA SER A 59 -9.08 -18.06 11.00
C SER A 59 -8.90 -19.58 10.93
N GLN A 60 -7.95 -20.15 11.68
CA GLN A 60 -7.61 -21.58 11.60
C GLN A 60 -7.30 -22.06 10.16
N GLY A 61 -6.75 -21.18 9.31
CA GLY A 61 -6.43 -21.48 7.92
C GLY A 61 -7.63 -21.45 6.96
N THR A 62 -8.77 -20.86 7.36
CA THR A 62 -9.97 -20.72 6.52
C THR A 62 -10.10 -19.36 5.83
N LEU A 63 -9.19 -18.41 6.13
CA LEU A 63 -9.16 -17.09 5.47
C LEU A 63 -8.99 -17.26 3.95
N LYS A 64 -9.98 -16.78 3.19
CA LYS A 64 -10.00 -16.76 1.72
C LYS A 64 -9.39 -15.48 1.15
N GLU A 65 -8.88 -15.64 -0.06
CA GLU A 65 -7.86 -14.92 -0.86
C GLU A 65 -7.91 -13.39 -0.99
N ASP A 66 -8.78 -12.65 -0.32
CA ASP A 66 -8.83 -11.19 -0.49
C ASP A 66 -7.82 -10.49 0.42
N GLN A 67 -6.55 -10.75 0.12
CA GLN A 67 -5.41 -10.09 0.75
C GLN A 67 -5.52 -8.58 0.49
N GLN A 68 -5.61 -7.80 1.57
CA GLN A 68 -5.77 -6.34 1.48
C GLN A 68 -4.55 -5.62 0.89
N TYR A 69 -3.44 -6.33 0.79
CA TYR A 69 -2.16 -5.87 0.30
C TYR A 69 -1.61 -6.89 -0.70
N GLY A 70 -0.67 -6.46 -1.54
CA GLY A 70 -0.01 -7.36 -2.47
C GLY A 70 1.20 -6.72 -3.14
N ALA A 71 1.77 -7.44 -4.11
CA ALA A 71 2.97 -7.04 -4.84
C ALA A 71 2.84 -5.68 -5.55
N TRP A 72 1.62 -5.18 -5.77
CA TRP A 72 1.36 -3.85 -6.33
C TRP A 72 1.89 -2.70 -5.46
N LEU A 73 2.18 -2.92 -4.17
CA LEU A 73 2.84 -1.95 -3.28
C LEU A 73 4.34 -1.83 -3.53
N TRP A 74 4.95 -2.81 -4.18
CA TRP A 74 6.35 -2.70 -4.56
C TRP A 74 6.49 -1.72 -5.73
N ALA A 75 7.46 -0.82 -5.59
CA ALA A 75 7.98 -0.07 -6.72
C ALA A 75 8.82 -1.04 -7.55
N THR A 76 8.35 -1.36 -8.76
CA THR A 76 9.18 -2.08 -9.74
C THR A 76 10.12 -1.09 -10.44
N THR A 77 11.09 -1.56 -11.20
CA THR A 77 12.01 -0.68 -11.94
C THR A 77 11.36 0.01 -13.16
N GLU A 78 10.16 -0.39 -13.56
CA GLU A 78 9.45 0.11 -14.75
C GLU A 78 8.62 1.41 -14.49
N TRP A 79 8.63 1.93 -13.26
CA TRP A 79 7.75 3.04 -12.83
C TRP A 79 8.12 4.41 -13.39
N PHE A 80 9.29 4.57 -14.02
CA PHE A 80 9.71 5.85 -14.59
C PHE A 80 8.93 6.26 -15.85
N GLN A 81 8.10 5.39 -16.45
CA GLN A 81 7.38 5.69 -17.70
C GLN A 81 5.87 5.86 -17.56
N VAL A 82 5.26 5.55 -16.40
CA VAL A 82 3.81 5.76 -16.22
C VAL A 82 3.58 7.17 -15.70
N SER A 83 3.55 8.14 -16.62
CA SER A 83 2.87 9.40 -16.36
C SER A 83 1.43 9.07 -15.96
N TYR A 84 1.06 9.32 -14.70
CA TYR A 84 -0.33 9.25 -14.27
C TYR A 84 -1.14 10.21 -15.15
N VAL A 85 -1.86 9.66 -16.14
CA VAL A 85 -2.96 10.37 -16.78
C VAL A 85 -4.04 10.41 -15.73
N VAL A 86 -4.21 11.57 -15.08
CA VAL A 86 -5.41 11.85 -14.29
C VAL A 86 -6.56 11.74 -15.30
N GLN A 87 -7.31 10.64 -15.24
CA GLN A 87 -8.50 10.47 -16.05
C GLN A 87 -9.57 11.37 -15.47
N ASN A 88 -9.59 12.61 -15.95
CA ASN A 88 -10.64 13.57 -15.69
C ASN A 88 -11.92 12.99 -16.32
N LYS A 89 -12.78 12.36 -15.53
CA LYS A 89 -14.15 12.11 -15.96
C LYS A 89 -14.89 13.44 -15.90
N SER A 90 -14.88 14.16 -17.00
CA SER A 90 -15.78 15.29 -17.26
C SER A 90 -17.21 14.77 -17.18
N THR A 91 -18.02 15.38 -16.33
CA THR A 91 -19.47 15.47 -16.52
C THR A 91 -19.79 16.92 -16.80
#